data_AF-A0A939U9P9-F1
#
_entry.id   AF-A0A939U9P9-F1
#
_cell.length_a   1.000
_cell.length_b   1.000
_cell.length_c   1.000
_cell.angle_alpha   90.00
_cell.angle_beta   90.00
_cell.angle_gamma   90.00
#
_symmetry.space_group_name_H-M   'P 1'
#
loop_
_entity.id
_entity.type
_entity.pdbx_description
1 polymer ?
#
loop_
_entity_poly.entity_id
_entity_poly.type
_entity_poly.pdbx_seq_one_letter_code
_entity_poly.pdbx_strand_id
1 'polypeptide(L)'
;MDWGTLHLPSVPGALPPSLWADAVVNRVLVVAMLAAVLLVLRDYFRVWQLLAGCIVRSRGNIEIEHSLGMARSRNRCALVGLAVLCLMADRYGLWPAAFSAGIAPGLRVAVLLGVAVAYLLLRAALAAVFRRKKLDSEGRAAASRALWNYFLAALPLMLLSAAVFWLFHVSDAAARWVLWAELFVVLAITLLREGQILRTKYFVLQTFLYLCGLELIPLATLIAVAAVL
;
A
#
# COMPACT_ATOMS: atom_id res chain seq x y z
N MET A 1 -11.01 -41.56 -4.52
CA MET A 1 -11.38 -40.43 -3.65
C MET A 1 -10.63 -39.22 -4.17
N ASP A 2 -11.25 -38.53 -5.12
CA ASP A 2 -10.68 -37.34 -5.76
C ASP A 2 -10.88 -36.16 -4.82
N TRP A 3 -9.78 -35.69 -4.23
CA TRP A 3 -9.77 -34.43 -3.52
C TRP A 3 -9.98 -33.33 -4.55
N GLY A 4 -11.19 -32.74 -4.54
CA GLY A 4 -11.59 -31.70 -5.47
C GLY A 4 -10.55 -30.59 -5.55
N THR A 5 -9.91 -30.47 -6.71
CA THR A 5 -9.07 -29.32 -7.03
C THR A 5 -9.98 -28.10 -7.08
N LEU A 6 -9.81 -27.23 -6.08
CA LEU A 6 -10.51 -25.96 -6.01
C LEU A 6 -9.95 -25.08 -7.15
N HIS A 7 -10.60 -25.16 -8.31
CA HIS A 7 -10.29 -24.33 -9.47
C HIS A 7 -10.69 -22.89 -9.14
N LEU A 8 -9.78 -22.17 -8.51
CA LEU A 8 -9.90 -20.73 -8.37
C LEU A 8 -9.86 -20.11 -9.77
N PRO A 9 -10.77 -19.17 -10.09
CA PRO A 9 -10.79 -18.54 -11.41
C PRO A 9 -9.44 -17.89 -11.70
N SER A 10 -8.81 -18.29 -12.80
CA SER A 10 -7.59 -17.67 -13.30
C SER A 10 -7.90 -16.26 -13.78
N VAL A 11 -7.43 -15.24 -13.06
CA VAL A 11 -7.62 -13.85 -13.49
C VAL A 11 -6.68 -13.56 -14.67
N PRO A 12 -7.19 -13.01 -15.80
CA PRO A 12 -6.37 -12.65 -16.94
C PRO A 12 -5.34 -11.56 -16.55
N GLY A 13 -4.09 -11.70 -16.99
CA GLY A 13 -3.04 -10.68 -16.86
C GLY A 13 -1.84 -11.04 -15.96
N ALA A 14 -1.98 -12.04 -15.08
CA ALA A 14 -0.86 -12.54 -14.30
C ALA A 14 0.06 -13.42 -15.15
N LEU A 15 1.32 -13.03 -15.26
CA LEU A 15 2.32 -13.84 -15.95
C LEU A 15 2.57 -15.13 -15.16
N PRO A 16 2.75 -16.28 -15.84
CA PRO A 16 3.23 -17.49 -15.20
C PRO A 16 4.49 -17.20 -14.37
N PRO A 17 4.62 -17.77 -13.16
CA PRO A 17 5.74 -17.47 -12.26
C PRO A 17 7.12 -17.69 -12.88
N SER A 18 7.26 -18.68 -13.77
CA SER A 18 8.48 -18.93 -14.54
C SER A 18 8.85 -17.75 -15.45
N LEU A 19 7.89 -17.25 -16.25
CA LEU A 19 8.11 -16.15 -17.19
C LEU A 19 8.44 -14.83 -16.49
N TRP A 20 7.87 -14.57 -15.32
CA TRP A 20 8.20 -13.38 -14.53
C TRP A 20 9.61 -13.45 -13.96
N ALA A 21 9.99 -14.61 -13.41
CA ALA A 21 11.31 -14.83 -12.82
C ALA A 21 12.43 -14.91 -13.86
N ASP A 22 12.13 -15.31 -15.10
CA ASP A 22 13.11 -15.41 -16.19
C ASP A 22 13.47 -14.07 -16.83
N ALA A 23 12.64 -13.04 -16.64
CA ALA A 23 12.94 -11.69 -17.09
C ALA A 23 14.12 -11.10 -16.30
N VAL A 24 15.26 -10.86 -16.97
CA VAL A 24 16.46 -10.25 -16.39
C VAL A 24 16.15 -8.93 -15.69
N VAL A 25 15.27 -8.11 -16.27
CA VAL A 25 14.86 -6.83 -15.70
C VAL A 25 14.24 -7.01 -14.31
N ASN A 26 13.38 -8.02 -14.12
CA ASN A 26 12.74 -8.27 -12.83
C ASN A 26 13.75 -8.72 -11.79
N ARG A 27 14.74 -9.54 -12.16
CA ARG A 27 15.85 -9.93 -11.26
C ARG A 27 16.66 -8.73 -10.81
N VAL A 28 17.03 -7.85 -11.75
CA VAL A 28 17.75 -6.60 -11.44
C VAL A 28 16.92 -5.71 -10.53
N LEU A 29 15.62 -5.57 -10.77
CA LEU A 29 14.71 -4.80 -9.91
C LEU A 29 14.62 -5.39 -8.50
N VAL A 30 14.52 -6.71 -8.35
CA VAL A 30 14.52 -7.38 -7.04
C VAL A 30 15.80 -7.05 -6.27
N VAL A 31 16.97 -7.19 -6.90
CA VAL A 31 18.26 -6.89 -6.26
C VAL A 31 18.36 -5.41 -5.90
N ALA A 32 17.93 -4.51 -6.79
CA ALA A 32 17.91 -3.08 -6.54
C ALA A 32 16.98 -2.71 -5.38
N MET A 33 15.79 -3.32 -5.29
CA MET A 33 14.85 -3.11 -4.19
C MET A 33 15.38 -3.66 -2.87
N LEU A 34 16.05 -4.83 -2.88
CA LEU A 34 16.72 -5.36 -1.70
C LEU A 34 17.80 -4.39 -1.20
N ALA A 35 18.65 -3.88 -2.10
CA ALA A 35 19.65 -2.88 -1.75
C ALA A 35 19.00 -1.61 -1.19
N ALA A 36 17.92 -1.11 -1.81
CA ALA A 36 17.20 0.06 -1.32
C ALA A 36 16.59 -0.15 0.08
N VAL A 37 16.04 -1.33 0.37
CA VAL A 37 15.55 -1.71 1.70
C VAL A 37 16.69 -1.71 2.72
N LEU A 38 17.85 -2.29 2.38
CA LEU A 38 19.01 -2.29 3.26
C LEU A 38 19.50 -0.86 3.58
N LEU A 39 19.45 0.05 2.62
CA LEU A 39 19.83 1.47 2.82
C LEU A 39 18.92 2.21 3.81
N VAL A 40 17.65 1.82 3.91
CA VAL A 40 16.68 2.44 4.83
C VAL A 40 16.41 1.59 6.07
N LEU A 41 17.05 0.43 6.21
CA LEU A 41 16.75 -0.54 7.27
C LEU A 41 16.95 0.04 8.68
N ARG A 42 18.03 0.80 8.89
CA ARG A 42 18.30 1.50 10.15
C ARG A 42 17.18 2.50 10.49
N ASP A 43 16.76 3.28 9.51
CA ASP A 43 15.71 4.27 9.66
C ASP A 43 14.35 3.59 9.90
N TYR A 44 14.12 2.45 9.25
CA TYR A 44 12.95 1.63 9.45
C TYR A 44 12.84 1.13 10.90
N PHE A 45 13.89 0.54 11.48
CA PHE A 45 13.87 0.08 12.87
C PHE A 45 13.61 1.20 13.87
N ARG A 46 14.12 2.41 13.60
CA ARG A 46 13.82 3.60 14.41
C ARG A 46 12.35 4.00 14.34
N VAL A 47 11.78 3.98 13.13
CA VAL A 47 10.38 4.35 12.89
C VAL A 47 9.42 3.27 13.40
N TRP A 48 9.81 1.99 13.36
CA TRP A 48 8.98 0.85 13.77
C TRP A 48 8.39 0.98 15.17
N GLN A 49 9.19 1.42 16.14
CA GLN A 49 8.72 1.60 17.52
C GLN A 49 7.59 2.63 17.62
N LEU A 50 7.66 3.70 16.81
CA LEU A 50 6.60 4.70 16.72
C LEU A 50 5.37 4.17 15.98
N LEU A 51 5.57 3.37 14.93
CA LEU A 51 4.47 2.74 14.19
C LEU A 51 3.68 1.78 15.09
N ALA A 52 4.35 1.00 15.94
CA ALA A 52 3.69 0.15 16.93
C ALA A 52 2.79 0.99 17.87
N GLY A 53 3.26 2.16 18.29
CA GLY A 53 2.45 3.12 19.04
C GLY A 53 1.21 3.60 18.26
N CYS A 54 1.33 3.83 16.95
CA CYS A 54 0.20 4.25 16.09
C CYS A 54 -0.88 3.17 15.93
N ILE A 55 -0.50 1.90 16.03
CA ILE A 55 -1.44 0.77 15.98
C ILE A 55 -2.32 0.76 17.22
N VAL A 56 -1.77 1.07 18.40
CA VAL A 56 -2.51 1.06 19.66
C VAL A 56 -3.35 2.33 19.82
N ARG A 57 -2.77 3.50 19.55
CA ARG A 57 -3.39 4.81 19.83
C ARG A 57 -3.35 5.74 18.62
N SER A 58 -4.48 6.40 18.34
CA SER A 58 -4.59 7.38 17.24
C SER A 58 -3.65 8.58 17.42
N ARG A 59 -3.39 9.00 18.67
CA ARG A 59 -2.43 10.07 19.01
C ARG A 59 -0.99 9.75 18.58
N GLY A 60 -0.62 8.48 18.44
CA GLY A 60 0.71 8.10 17.95
C GLY A 60 1.00 8.67 16.54
N ASN A 61 -0.03 8.82 15.70
CA ASN A 61 0.12 9.44 14.39
C ASN A 61 0.52 10.92 14.46
N ILE A 62 0.07 11.64 15.49
CA ILE A 62 0.41 13.05 15.72
C ILE A 62 1.83 13.16 16.26
N GLU A 63 2.24 12.25 17.14
CA GLU A 63 3.58 12.25 17.73
C GLU A 63 4.70 12.08 16.71
N ILE A 64 4.48 11.27 15.66
CA ILE A 64 5.44 11.14 14.55
C ILE A 64 5.66 12.49 13.85
N GLU A 65 4.62 13.31 13.74
CA GLU A 65 4.69 14.60 13.03
C GLU A 65 5.38 15.70 13.85
N HIS A 66 5.44 15.58 15.19
CA HIS A 66 6.21 16.53 16.02
C HIS A 66 7.73 16.45 15.76
N SER A 67 8.25 15.28 15.39
CA SER A 67 9.66 15.10 15.07
C SER A 67 9.89 15.11 13.57
N LEU A 68 10.39 16.24 13.03
CA LEU A 68 10.70 16.39 11.61
C LEU A 68 11.69 15.32 11.11
N GLY A 69 12.62 14.87 11.96
CA GLY A 69 13.58 13.81 11.62
C GLY A 69 12.89 12.45 11.46
N MET A 70 11.97 12.09 12.36
CA MET A 70 11.23 10.83 12.30
C MET A 70 10.20 10.84 11.17
N ALA A 71 9.50 11.96 10.96
CA ALA A 71 8.58 12.12 9.83
C ALA A 71 9.28 11.97 8.47
N ARG A 72 10.49 12.54 8.33
CA ARG A 72 11.32 12.37 7.11
C ARG A 72 11.79 10.93 6.93
N SER A 73 12.29 10.30 8.01
CA SER A 73 12.73 8.91 8.00
C SER A 73 11.60 7.97 7.58
N ARG A 74 10.40 8.16 8.15
CA ARG A 74 9.20 7.42 7.74
C ARG A 74 8.89 7.63 6.26
N ASN A 75 8.87 8.87 5.77
CA ASN A 75 8.55 9.13 4.38
C ASN A 75 9.54 8.44 3.43
N ARG A 76 10.83 8.46 3.77
CA ARG A 76 11.86 7.74 3.00
C ARG A 76 11.60 6.24 2.99
N CYS A 77 11.34 5.63 4.14
CA CYS A 77 10.98 4.21 4.24
C CYS A 77 9.70 3.90 3.45
N ALA A 78 8.69 4.77 3.50
CA ALA A 78 7.41 4.60 2.82
C ALA A 78 7.58 4.60 1.29
N LEU A 79 8.44 5.46 0.75
CA LEU A 79 8.75 5.49 -0.68
C LEU A 79 9.45 4.21 -1.15
N VAL A 80 10.44 3.72 -0.39
CA VAL A 80 11.08 2.43 -0.68
C VAL A 80 10.07 1.30 -0.57
N GLY A 81 9.25 1.30 0.49
CA GLY A 81 8.19 0.33 0.69
C GLY A 81 7.17 0.32 -0.44
N LEU A 82 6.79 1.49 -0.97
CA LEU A 82 5.88 1.59 -2.11
C LEU A 82 6.46 0.90 -3.35
N ALA A 83 7.75 1.11 -3.63
CA ALA A 83 8.40 0.45 -4.76
C ALA A 83 8.45 -1.08 -4.58
N VAL A 84 8.69 -1.56 -3.34
CA VAL A 84 8.60 -2.97 -2.99
C VAL A 84 7.18 -3.51 -3.21
N LEU A 85 6.15 -2.77 -2.79
CA LEU A 85 4.76 -3.15 -3.03
C LEU A 85 4.45 -3.23 -4.53
N CYS A 86 4.92 -2.28 -5.35
CA CYS A 86 4.73 -2.34 -6.81
C CYS A 86 5.38 -3.57 -7.43
N LEU A 87 6.56 -3.97 -6.95
CA LEU A 87 7.22 -5.19 -7.41
C LEU A 87 6.45 -6.46 -7.00
N MET A 88 5.93 -6.50 -5.78
CA MET A 88 5.04 -7.58 -5.33
C MET A 88 3.73 -7.60 -6.13
N ALA A 89 3.17 -6.43 -6.42
CA ALA A 89 1.95 -6.28 -7.18
C ALA A 89 2.11 -6.80 -8.62
N ASP A 90 3.26 -6.58 -9.24
CA ASP A 90 3.58 -7.15 -10.55
C ASP A 90 3.76 -8.68 -10.46
N ARG A 91 4.56 -9.18 -9.50
CA ARG A 91 4.83 -10.62 -9.33
C ARG A 91 3.55 -11.44 -9.11
N TYR A 92 2.64 -10.96 -8.27
CA TYR A 92 1.42 -11.70 -7.93
C TYR A 92 0.19 -11.24 -8.73
N GLY A 93 0.34 -10.25 -9.61
CA GLY A 93 -0.77 -9.67 -10.38
C GLY A 93 -1.85 -9.08 -9.47
N LEU A 94 -1.45 -8.29 -8.47
CA LEU A 94 -2.39 -7.67 -7.52
C LEU A 94 -3.28 -6.60 -8.17
N TRP A 95 -2.89 -6.04 -9.32
CA TRP A 95 -3.69 -5.05 -10.04
C TRP A 95 -3.71 -5.37 -11.55
N PRO A 96 -4.56 -6.32 -11.99
CA PRO A 96 -4.67 -6.70 -13.39
C PRO A 96 -5.54 -5.67 -14.11
N ALA A 97 -4.92 -4.61 -14.62
CA ALA A 97 -5.61 -3.63 -15.47
C ALA A 97 -5.59 -4.06 -16.93
N ALA A 98 -6.68 -3.83 -17.68
CA ALA A 98 -6.77 -4.28 -19.07
C ALA A 98 -5.69 -3.63 -19.95
N PHE A 99 -5.39 -2.35 -19.75
CA PHE A 99 -4.31 -1.66 -20.47
C PHE A 99 -2.91 -2.24 -20.19
N SER A 100 -2.73 -2.95 -19.07
CA SER A 100 -1.43 -3.54 -18.70
C SER A 100 -1.12 -4.85 -19.41
N ALA A 101 -2.11 -5.46 -20.08
CA ALA A 101 -1.99 -6.77 -20.73
C ALA A 101 -0.90 -6.79 -21.83
N GLY A 102 -0.73 -5.69 -22.57
CA GLY A 102 0.26 -5.56 -23.64
C GLY A 102 1.66 -5.08 -23.20
N ILE A 103 1.85 -4.80 -21.92
CA ILE A 103 3.10 -4.17 -21.43
C ILE A 103 4.16 -5.24 -21.14
N ALA A 104 5.38 -4.98 -21.60
CA ALA A 104 6.52 -5.86 -21.38
C ALA A 104 6.78 -6.08 -19.87
N PRO A 105 7.18 -7.29 -19.43
CA PRO A 105 7.28 -7.66 -18.02
C PRO A 105 8.13 -6.70 -17.16
N GLY A 106 9.19 -6.11 -17.72
CA GLY A 106 10.06 -5.17 -16.99
C GLY A 106 9.51 -3.74 -16.85
N LEU A 107 8.53 -3.35 -17.67
CA LEU A 107 7.92 -2.01 -17.63
C LEU A 107 6.68 -1.94 -16.73
N ARG A 108 6.09 -3.10 -16.40
CA ARG A 108 4.88 -3.18 -15.57
C ARG A 108 5.09 -2.59 -14.17
N VAL A 109 6.25 -2.82 -13.55
CA VAL A 109 6.59 -2.22 -12.25
C VAL A 109 6.60 -0.69 -12.33
N ALA A 110 7.15 -0.11 -13.40
CA ALA A 110 7.17 1.34 -13.59
C ALA A 110 5.75 1.90 -13.80
N VAL A 111 4.91 1.18 -14.52
CA VAL A 111 3.49 1.52 -14.70
C VAL A 111 2.74 1.48 -13.37
N LEU A 112 2.92 0.43 -12.57
CA LEU A 112 2.33 0.33 -11.23
C LEU A 112 2.79 1.46 -10.32
N LEU A 113 4.07 1.84 -10.40
CA LEU A 113 4.59 2.99 -9.67
C LEU A 113 3.94 4.29 -10.13
N GLY A 114 3.78 4.49 -11.45
CA GLY A 114 3.08 5.64 -12.02
C GLY A 114 1.63 5.72 -11.56
N VAL A 115 0.92 4.59 -11.53
CA VAL A 115 -0.45 4.48 -11.01
C VAL A 115 -0.51 4.80 -9.52
N ALA A 116 0.42 4.28 -8.71
CA ALA A 116 0.50 4.61 -7.30
C ALA A 116 0.77 6.10 -7.06
N VAL A 117 1.66 6.71 -7.84
CA VAL A 117 1.92 8.16 -7.78
C VAL A 117 0.68 8.96 -8.18
N ALA A 118 -0.01 8.57 -9.25
CA ALA A 118 -1.26 9.21 -9.68
C ALA A 118 -2.34 9.14 -8.59
N TYR A 119 -2.49 7.98 -7.94
CA TYR A 119 -3.38 7.81 -6.79
C TYR A 119 -3.02 8.77 -5.64
N LEU A 120 -1.73 8.87 -5.29
CA LEU A 120 -1.27 9.78 -4.23
C LEU A 120 -1.48 11.25 -4.57
N LEU A 121 -1.28 11.64 -5.84
CA LEU A 121 -1.55 13.00 -6.32
C LEU A 121 -3.03 13.32 -6.26
N LEU A 122 -3.89 12.40 -6.70
CA LEU A 122 -5.35 12.55 -6.60
C LEU A 122 -5.77 12.71 -5.14
N ARG A 123 -5.25 11.85 -4.24
CA ARG A 123 -5.51 11.94 -2.79
C ARG A 123 -5.05 13.28 -2.21
N ALA A 124 -3.88 13.78 -2.62
CA ALA A 124 -3.37 15.09 -2.21
C ALA A 124 -4.24 16.25 -2.73
N ALA A 125 -4.70 16.17 -3.98
CA ALA A 125 -5.62 17.15 -4.57
C ALA A 125 -6.97 17.17 -3.82
N LEU A 126 -7.55 16.01 -3.55
CA LEU A 126 -8.79 15.90 -2.77
C LEU A 126 -8.59 16.41 -1.34
N ALA A 127 -7.45 16.13 -0.70
CA ALA A 127 -7.11 16.70 0.61
C ALA A 127 -7.00 18.24 0.59
N ALA A 128 -6.56 18.82 -0.52
CA ALA A 128 -6.52 20.26 -0.72
C ALA A 128 -7.91 20.87 -0.95
N VAL A 129 -8.82 20.15 -1.62
CA VAL A 129 -10.21 20.57 -1.87
C VAL A 129 -11.05 20.48 -0.59
N PHE A 130 -11.04 19.32 0.08
CA PHE A 130 -11.82 19.06 1.30
C PHE A 130 -11.15 19.63 2.57
N ARG A 131 -10.58 20.84 2.51
CA ARG A 131 -9.78 21.43 3.60
C ARG A 131 -10.35 21.17 4.99
N ARG A 132 -9.57 20.46 5.83
CA ARG A 132 -9.91 20.15 7.22
C ARG A 132 -9.61 21.32 8.16
N LYS A 133 -10.40 22.40 8.05
CA LYS A 133 -10.16 23.69 8.74
C LYS A 133 -10.09 23.63 10.27
N LYS A 134 -10.76 22.65 10.91
CA LYS A 134 -10.83 22.55 12.39
C LYS A 134 -9.66 21.79 13.01
N LEU A 135 -8.82 21.15 12.20
CA LEU A 135 -7.60 20.49 12.65
C LEU A 135 -6.42 21.47 12.57
N ASP A 136 -5.54 21.39 13.55
CA ASP A 136 -4.24 22.03 13.54
C ASP A 136 -3.35 21.49 12.39
N SER A 137 -2.18 22.09 12.18
CA SER A 137 -1.22 21.64 11.16
C SER A 137 -0.81 20.18 11.35
N GLU A 138 -0.58 19.78 12.60
CA GLU A 138 -0.10 18.45 12.95
C GLU A 138 -1.19 17.38 12.81
N GLY A 139 -2.41 17.63 13.30
CA GLY A 139 -3.54 16.74 13.11
C GLY A 139 -3.90 16.56 11.64
N ARG A 140 -3.78 17.61 10.82
CA ARG A 140 -3.92 17.50 9.35
C ARG A 140 -2.82 16.66 8.72
N ALA A 141 -1.57 16.85 9.13
CA ALA A 141 -0.45 16.05 8.62
C ALA A 141 -0.59 14.58 9.02
N ALA A 142 -0.93 14.31 10.28
CA ALA A 142 -1.15 12.98 10.83
C ALA A 142 -2.26 12.23 10.10
N ALA A 143 -3.40 12.88 9.86
CA ALA A 143 -4.50 12.29 9.10
C ALA A 143 -4.10 12.02 7.64
N SER A 144 -3.46 12.97 6.95
CA SER A 144 -3.00 12.78 5.56
C SER A 144 -1.98 11.65 5.40
N ARG A 145 -1.18 11.40 6.44
CA ARG A 145 -0.06 10.45 6.41
C ARG A 145 -0.37 9.14 7.13
N ALA A 146 -1.58 8.98 7.66
CA ALA A 146 -2.02 7.78 8.36
C ALA A 146 -1.82 6.51 7.51
N LEU A 147 -2.20 6.56 6.23
CA LEU A 147 -2.01 5.46 5.29
C LEU A 147 -0.56 4.95 5.27
N TRP A 148 0.42 5.86 5.26
CA TRP A 148 1.83 5.50 5.24
C TRP A 148 2.28 4.81 6.51
N ASN A 149 1.75 5.22 7.66
CA ASN A 149 2.10 4.62 8.94
C ASN A 149 1.64 3.15 8.98
N TYR A 150 0.39 2.88 8.60
CA TYR A 150 -0.17 1.53 8.64
C TYR A 150 0.34 0.64 7.50
N PHE A 151 0.57 1.22 6.31
CA PHE A 151 1.24 0.52 5.23
C PHE A 151 2.64 0.05 5.64
N LEU A 152 3.46 0.95 6.20
CA LEU A 152 4.80 0.58 6.67
C LEU A 152 4.76 -0.44 7.79
N ALA A 153 3.78 -0.34 8.71
CA ALA A 153 3.63 -1.30 9.78
C ALA A 153 3.28 -2.71 9.28
N ALA A 154 2.51 -2.81 8.19
CA ALA A 154 2.10 -4.08 7.60
C ALA A 154 3.10 -4.63 6.58
N LEU A 155 3.99 -3.81 6.02
CA LEU A 155 4.94 -4.23 4.98
C LEU A 155 5.78 -5.47 5.35
N PRO A 156 6.31 -5.63 6.58
CA PRO A 156 7.01 -6.86 6.96
C PRO A 156 6.12 -8.09 6.95
N LEU A 157 4.84 -7.94 7.32
CA LEU A 157 3.87 -9.03 7.28
C LEU A 157 3.64 -9.45 5.82
N MET A 158 3.43 -8.49 4.91
CA MET A 158 3.25 -8.78 3.49
C MET A 158 4.48 -9.47 2.88
N LEU A 159 5.69 -9.02 3.23
CA LEU A 159 6.94 -9.63 2.79
C LEU A 159 7.10 -11.05 3.35
N LEU A 160 6.74 -11.26 4.61
CA LEU A 160 6.76 -12.58 5.24
C LEU A 160 5.76 -13.52 4.55
N SER A 161 4.54 -13.06 4.29
CA SER A 161 3.53 -13.82 3.55
C SER A 161 4.03 -14.21 2.17
N ALA A 162 4.62 -13.28 1.41
CA ALA A 162 5.22 -13.57 0.11
C ALA A 162 6.36 -14.61 0.19
N ALA A 163 7.24 -14.50 1.20
CA ALA A 163 8.32 -15.45 1.43
C ALA A 163 7.80 -16.85 1.78
N VAL A 164 6.77 -16.94 2.62
CA VAL A 164 6.09 -18.20 2.97
C VAL A 164 5.45 -18.82 1.72
N PHE A 165 4.74 -18.04 0.91
CA PHE A 165 4.13 -18.55 -0.33
C PHE A 165 5.17 -19.11 -1.29
N TRP A 166 6.33 -18.45 -1.39
CA TRP A 166 7.44 -18.93 -2.19
C TRP A 166 8.03 -20.25 -1.65
N LEU A 167 8.27 -20.33 -0.33
CA LEU A 167 8.88 -21.50 0.31
C LEU A 167 7.98 -22.75 0.26
N PHE A 168 6.67 -22.57 0.42
CA PHE A 168 5.70 -23.66 0.43
C PHE A 168 5.04 -23.91 -0.94
N HIS A 169 5.52 -23.27 -2.01
CA HIS A 169 4.97 -23.40 -3.36
C HIS A 169 3.45 -23.20 -3.43
N VAL A 170 2.94 -22.23 -2.66
CA VAL A 170 1.51 -21.89 -2.65
C VAL A 170 1.10 -21.33 -4.00
N SER A 171 -0.12 -21.64 -4.44
CA SER A 171 -0.62 -21.13 -5.72
C SER A 171 -0.66 -19.60 -5.74
N ASP A 172 -0.27 -18.99 -6.87
CA ASP A 172 -0.26 -17.54 -7.02
C ASP A 172 -1.66 -16.92 -6.82
N ALA A 173 -2.73 -17.68 -7.09
CA ALA A 173 -4.10 -17.26 -6.81
C ALA A 173 -4.39 -17.15 -5.30
N ALA A 174 -3.96 -18.12 -4.50
CA ALA A 174 -4.11 -18.06 -3.05
C ALA A 174 -3.22 -16.95 -2.44
N ALA A 175 -1.97 -16.84 -2.90
CA ALA A 175 -1.06 -15.77 -2.50
C ALA A 175 -1.67 -14.38 -2.76
N ARG A 176 -2.26 -14.18 -3.95
CA ARG A 176 -2.98 -12.96 -4.30
C ARG A 176 -4.10 -12.66 -3.30
N TRP A 177 -4.98 -13.62 -3.03
CA TRP A 177 -6.10 -13.40 -2.09
C TRP A 177 -5.62 -12.97 -0.70
N VAL A 178 -4.56 -13.58 -0.18
CA VAL A 178 -4.02 -13.19 1.13
C VAL A 178 -3.42 -11.78 1.08
N LEU A 179 -2.64 -11.45 0.05
CA LEU A 179 -2.07 -10.10 -0.11
C LEU A 179 -3.16 -9.02 -0.27
N TRP A 180 -4.25 -9.34 -0.97
CA TRP A 180 -5.44 -8.47 -1.06
C TRP A 180 -6.10 -8.30 0.31
N ALA A 181 -6.23 -9.37 1.09
CA ALA A 181 -6.77 -9.29 2.44
C ALA A 181 -5.89 -8.44 3.36
N GLU A 182 -4.57 -8.56 3.28
CA GLU A 182 -3.62 -7.73 4.03
C GLU A 182 -3.74 -6.24 3.64
N LEU A 183 -3.79 -5.94 2.34
CA LEU A 183 -4.02 -4.56 1.85
C LEU A 183 -5.36 -4.00 2.33
N PHE A 184 -6.41 -4.82 2.31
CA PHE A 184 -7.72 -4.44 2.83
C PHE A 184 -7.66 -4.13 4.32
N VAL A 185 -6.97 -4.95 5.12
CA VAL A 185 -6.78 -4.71 6.55
C VAL A 185 -6.00 -3.41 6.79
N VAL A 186 -4.95 -3.14 6.02
CA VAL A 186 -4.20 -1.88 6.09
C VAL A 186 -5.12 -0.69 5.83
N LEU A 187 -5.93 -0.76 4.79
CA LEU A 187 -6.89 0.29 4.45
C LEU A 187 -7.94 0.46 5.54
N ALA A 188 -8.52 -0.62 6.05
CA ALA A 188 -9.53 -0.59 7.10
C ALA A 188 -9.00 0.04 8.40
N ILE A 189 -7.79 -0.34 8.83
CA ILE A 189 -7.12 0.26 10.00
C ILE A 189 -6.85 1.74 9.74
N THR A 190 -6.38 2.10 8.55
CA THR A 190 -6.14 3.49 8.15
C THR A 190 -7.41 4.32 8.27
N LEU A 191 -8.52 3.86 7.69
CA LEU A 191 -9.82 4.53 7.74
C LEU A 191 -10.31 4.71 9.17
N LEU A 192 -10.22 3.65 9.99
CA LEU A 192 -10.63 3.70 11.39
C LEU A 192 -9.81 4.73 12.18
N ARG A 193 -8.49 4.76 11.96
CA ARG A 193 -7.57 5.60 12.72
C ARG A 193 -7.62 7.05 12.26
N GLU A 194 -7.73 7.31 10.97
CA GLU A 194 -8.00 8.65 10.44
C GLU A 194 -9.37 9.15 10.91
N GLY A 195 -10.39 8.29 10.92
CA GLY A 195 -11.70 8.59 11.47
C GLY A 195 -11.64 9.00 12.94
N GLN A 196 -10.86 8.29 13.76
CA GLN A 196 -10.64 8.66 15.17
C GLN A 196 -9.98 10.03 15.32
N ILE A 197 -9.01 10.38 14.46
CA ILE A 197 -8.36 11.70 14.48
C ILE A 197 -9.38 12.79 14.12
N LEU A 198 -10.17 12.59 13.06
CA LEU A 198 -11.19 13.54 12.61
C LEU A 198 -12.29 13.75 13.66
N ARG A 199 -12.75 12.67 14.31
CA ARG A 199 -13.79 12.72 15.36
C ARG A 199 -13.41 13.57 16.58
N THR A 200 -12.14 13.91 16.77
CA THR A 200 -11.72 14.83 17.85
C THR A 200 -12.25 16.25 17.65
N LYS A 201 -12.53 16.66 16.41
CA LYS A 201 -12.94 18.04 16.05
C LYS A 201 -14.21 18.12 15.20
N TYR A 202 -14.63 17.00 14.60
CA TYR A 202 -15.76 16.92 13.69
C TYR A 202 -16.84 15.96 14.21
N PHE A 203 -18.09 16.22 13.82
CA PHE A 203 -19.20 15.30 14.07
C PHE A 203 -19.05 14.01 13.24
N VAL A 204 -19.76 12.95 13.62
CA VAL A 204 -19.67 11.62 12.99
C VAL A 204 -19.97 11.67 11.50
N LEU A 205 -21.06 12.34 11.09
CA LEU A 205 -21.43 12.46 9.68
C LEU A 205 -20.37 13.20 8.85
N GLN A 206 -19.83 14.30 9.37
CA GLN A 206 -18.77 15.05 8.69
C GLN A 206 -17.49 14.20 8.54
N THR A 207 -17.14 13.45 9.58
CA THR A 207 -16.00 12.53 9.53
C THR A 207 -16.19 11.47 8.45
N PHE A 208 -17.37 10.86 8.39
CA PHE A 208 -17.72 9.88 7.37
C PHE A 208 -17.57 10.47 5.95
N LEU A 209 -18.15 11.64 5.70
CA LEU A 209 -18.05 12.33 4.41
C LEU A 209 -16.59 12.64 4.02
N TYR A 210 -15.74 13.04 4.99
CA TYR A 210 -14.32 13.23 4.74
C TYR A 210 -13.61 11.94 4.36
N LEU A 211 -13.87 10.83 5.06
CA LEU A 211 -13.27 9.53 4.74
C LEU A 211 -13.71 9.05 3.36
N CYS A 212 -14.99 9.20 3.02
CA CYS A 212 -15.49 8.88 1.68
C CYS A 212 -14.77 9.71 0.61
N GLY A 213 -14.68 11.03 0.82
CA GLY A 213 -14.05 11.94 -0.14
C GLY A 213 -12.56 11.73 -0.32
N LEU A 214 -11.83 11.43 0.75
CA LEU A 214 -10.36 11.37 0.74
C LEU A 214 -9.80 9.98 0.44
N GLU A 215 -10.50 8.91 0.81
CA GLU A 215 -9.99 7.55 0.69
C GLU A 215 -10.80 6.71 -0.29
N LEU A 216 -12.14 6.76 -0.22
CA LEU A 216 -12.98 5.92 -1.07
C LEU A 216 -13.07 6.42 -2.51
N ILE A 217 -13.17 7.74 -2.74
CA ILE A 217 -13.17 8.29 -4.11
C ILE A 217 -11.90 7.90 -4.88
N PRO A 218 -10.67 8.19 -4.40
CA PRO A 218 -9.48 7.84 -5.16
C PRO A 218 -9.29 6.33 -5.32
N LEU A 219 -9.74 5.52 -4.36
CA LEU A 219 -9.77 4.06 -4.51
C LEU A 219 -10.76 3.61 -5.57
N ALA A 220 -11.97 4.16 -5.58
CA ALA A 220 -12.98 3.86 -6.60
C ALA A 220 -12.51 4.27 -7.99
N THR A 221 -11.82 5.42 -8.12
CA THR A 221 -11.19 5.84 -9.37
C THR A 221 -10.13 4.84 -9.83
N LEU A 222 -9.27 4.35 -8.91
CA LEU A 222 -8.26 3.36 -9.23
C LEU A 222 -8.86 2.04 -9.74
N ILE A 223 -9.95 1.58 -9.10
CA ILE A 223 -10.68 0.37 -9.51
C ILE A 223 -11.36 0.58 -10.87
N ALA A 224 -12.00 1.73 -11.08
CA ALA A 224 -12.64 2.06 -12.34
C ALA A 224 -11.62 2.10 -13.49
N VAL A 225 -10.44 2.68 -13.26
CA VAL A 225 -9.34 2.68 -14.24
C VAL A 225 -8.91 1.25 -14.56
N ALA A 226 -8.71 0.37 -13.57
CA ALA A 226 -8.36 -1.02 -13.84
C ALA A 226 -9.43 -1.80 -14.61
N ALA A 227 -10.70 -1.50 -14.37
CA ALA A 227 -11.82 -2.21 -14.97
C ALA A 227 -12.17 -1.74 -16.39
N VAL A 228 -11.97 -0.45 -16.68
CA VAL A 228 -12.43 0.20 -17.92
C VAL A 228 -11.30 0.41 -18.92
N LEU A 229 -10.07 0.69 -18.45
CA LEU A 229 -8.88 0.92 -19.29
C LEU A 229 -8.03 -0.35 -19.37
#